data_AF-A0A454VXT4-F1
#
_entry.id   AF-A0A454VXT4-F1
#
_cell.length_a   1.000
_cell.length_b   1.000
_cell.length_c   1.000
_cell.angle_alpha   90.00
_cell.angle_beta   90.00
_cell.angle_gamma   90.00
#
_symmetry.space_group_name_H-M   'P 1'
#
loop_
_entity.id
_entity.type
_entity.pdbx_description
1 polymer ?
#
loop_
_entity_poly.entity_id
_entity_poly.type
_entity_poly.pdbx_seq_one_letter_code
_entity_poly.pdbx_strand_id
1 'polypeptide(L)'
;LVQRTNGRYWDLFGLEYRDRPTAEWREKCSDPPGYSFRLAMETRSRLAELVAELLARNGLTRADIAGYASQNLSAGGLAFVEESLDITLLPSCRDNLRALGHLGANDTFLNLSTALDRKELAEGDLAVLINVSPVAAWSVLLVETGPPSGPGSIA
;
A
#
# COMPACT_ATOMS: atom_id res chain seq x y z
N LEU A 1 12.07 1.60 5.95
CA LEU A 1 11.51 1.74 4.58
C LEU A 1 12.33 0.89 3.60
N VAL A 2 11.66 0.11 2.75
CA VAL A 2 12.27 -0.49 1.56
C VAL A 2 11.37 -0.16 0.36
N GLN A 3 11.97 0.19 -0.78
CA GLN A 3 11.25 0.54 -2.01
C GLN A 3 11.97 0.03 -3.26
N ARG A 4 11.20 -0.23 -4.33
CA ARG A 4 11.69 -0.61 -5.65
C ARG A 4 10.79 -0.03 -6.73
N THR A 5 11.38 0.28 -7.89
CA THR A 5 10.66 0.57 -9.12
C THR A 5 11.44 0.03 -10.31
N ASN A 6 10.73 -0.37 -11.36
CA ASN A 6 11.36 -0.69 -12.65
C ASN A 6 10.97 0.31 -13.76
N GLY A 7 10.00 1.20 -13.50
CA GLY A 7 9.53 2.23 -14.43
C GLY A 7 8.91 1.74 -15.74
N ARG A 8 8.71 0.43 -15.94
CA ARG A 8 8.28 -0.15 -17.23
C ARG A 8 6.86 0.22 -17.66
N TYR A 9 6.05 0.72 -16.72
CA TYR A 9 4.63 1.03 -16.92
C TYR A 9 4.35 2.53 -16.72
N TRP A 10 5.37 3.38 -16.90
CA TRP A 10 5.28 4.83 -16.61
C TRP A 10 4.20 5.56 -17.44
N ASP A 11 3.88 5.05 -18.63
CA ASP A 11 2.90 5.60 -19.59
C ASP A 11 1.62 4.76 -19.69
N LEU A 12 1.40 3.85 -18.74
CA LEU A 12 0.28 2.92 -18.77
C LEU A 12 -1.08 3.65 -18.70
N PHE A 13 -1.13 4.78 -18.02
CA PHE A 13 -2.32 5.61 -17.89
C PHE A 13 -2.10 6.98 -18.51
N GLY A 14 -3.06 7.42 -19.31
CA GLY A 14 -3.07 8.74 -19.94
C GLY A 14 -4.41 9.44 -19.77
N LEU A 15 -4.38 10.78 -19.78
CA LEU A 15 -5.56 11.63 -19.71
C LEU A 15 -5.55 12.64 -20.85
N GLU A 16 -6.58 12.62 -21.69
CA GLU A 16 -6.82 13.64 -22.71
C GLU A 16 -7.60 14.82 -22.07
N TYR A 17 -6.89 15.84 -21.59
CA TYR A 17 -7.50 16.94 -20.81
C TYR A 17 -7.49 18.32 -21.48
N ARG A 18 -6.54 18.57 -22.41
CA ARG A 18 -6.22 19.94 -22.87
C ARG A 18 -7.39 20.67 -23.54
N ASP A 19 -8.20 19.94 -24.32
CA ASP A 19 -9.29 20.50 -25.13
C ASP A 19 -10.66 19.92 -24.73
N ARG A 20 -10.81 19.47 -23.46
CA ARG A 20 -12.04 18.83 -22.96
C ARG A 20 -12.53 19.42 -21.65
N PRO A 21 -13.86 19.58 -21.48
CA PRO A 21 -14.45 19.89 -20.19
C PRO A 21 -14.06 18.86 -19.12
N THR A 22 -13.88 19.30 -17.87
CA THR A 22 -13.50 18.43 -16.75
C THR A 22 -14.47 17.26 -16.53
N ALA A 23 -15.76 17.45 -16.83
CA ALA A 23 -16.77 16.40 -16.75
C ALA A 23 -16.51 15.22 -17.71
N GLU A 24 -15.73 15.43 -18.77
CA GLU A 24 -15.37 14.43 -19.78
C GLU A 24 -13.99 13.80 -19.54
N TRP A 25 -13.25 14.25 -18.53
CA TRP A 25 -11.93 13.72 -18.21
C TRP A 25 -12.05 12.26 -17.78
N ARG A 26 -11.35 11.37 -18.49
CA ARG A 26 -11.29 9.93 -18.19
C ARG A 26 -9.86 9.46 -18.40
N GLU A 27 -9.29 8.86 -17.38
CA GLU A 27 -8.04 8.11 -17.53
C GLU A 27 -8.27 6.91 -18.44
N LYS A 28 -7.35 6.67 -19.36
CA LYS A 28 -7.34 5.52 -20.26
C LYS A 28 -6.10 4.68 -19.97
N CYS A 29 -6.31 3.39 -19.77
CA CYS A 29 -5.23 2.40 -19.71
C CYS A 29 -4.85 1.97 -21.13
N SER A 30 -3.58 2.13 -21.51
CA SER A 30 -3.07 1.78 -22.84
C SER A 30 -2.87 0.27 -23.04
N ASP A 31 -2.71 -0.49 -21.95
CA ASP A 31 -2.53 -1.95 -21.97
C ASP A 31 -3.28 -2.62 -20.78
N PRO A 32 -4.61 -2.81 -20.88
CA PRO A 32 -5.38 -3.45 -19.82
C PRO A 32 -4.91 -4.88 -19.46
N PRO A 33 -4.52 -5.75 -20.41
CA PRO A 33 -3.94 -7.06 -20.08
C PRO A 33 -2.61 -6.97 -19.33
N GLY A 34 -1.72 -6.05 -19.73
CA GLY A 34 -0.45 -5.83 -19.02
C GLY A 34 -0.66 -5.33 -17.60
N TYR A 35 -1.60 -4.39 -17.42
CA TYR A 35 -1.99 -3.88 -16.11
C TYR A 35 -2.59 -4.96 -15.21
N SER A 36 -3.62 -5.66 -15.68
CA SER A 36 -4.41 -6.58 -14.86
C SER A 36 -3.72 -7.91 -14.57
N PHE A 37 -2.79 -8.35 -15.41
CA PHE A 37 -2.12 -9.64 -15.26
C PHE A 37 -0.62 -9.54 -15.01
N ARG A 38 0.16 -8.97 -15.94
CA ARG A 38 1.63 -8.95 -15.84
C ARG A 38 2.11 -8.14 -14.64
N LEU A 39 1.58 -6.93 -14.49
CA LEU A 39 1.92 -6.07 -13.36
C LEU A 39 1.40 -6.64 -12.04
N ALA A 40 0.24 -7.29 -12.03
CA ALA A 40 -0.28 -7.97 -10.84
C ALA A 40 0.67 -9.10 -10.38
N MET A 41 1.07 -9.99 -11.28
CA MET A 41 2.01 -11.07 -10.95
C MET A 41 3.37 -10.54 -10.50
N GLU A 42 3.89 -9.50 -11.15
CA GLU A 42 5.12 -8.85 -10.71
C GLU A 42 4.94 -8.22 -9.31
N THR A 43 3.83 -7.52 -9.08
CA THR A 43 3.51 -6.89 -7.79
C THR A 43 3.49 -7.91 -6.65
N ARG A 44 2.90 -9.08 -6.88
CA ARG A 44 2.89 -10.17 -5.88
C ARG A 44 4.31 -10.57 -5.46
N SER A 45 5.19 -10.87 -6.42
CA SER A 45 6.58 -11.25 -6.13
C SER A 45 7.33 -10.13 -5.42
N ARG A 46 7.20 -8.89 -5.92
CA ARG A 46 7.92 -7.74 -5.39
C ARG A 46 7.49 -7.37 -3.98
N LEU A 47 6.20 -7.42 -3.67
CA LEU A 47 5.72 -7.16 -2.32
C LEU A 47 6.24 -8.20 -1.33
N ALA A 48 6.19 -9.49 -1.69
CA ALA A 48 6.68 -10.55 -0.80
C ALA A 48 8.18 -10.39 -0.50
N GLU A 49 9.00 -10.12 -1.53
CA GLU A 49 10.43 -9.81 -1.40
C GLU A 49 10.67 -8.59 -0.49
N LEU A 50 9.93 -7.51 -0.72
CA LEU A 50 10.08 -6.25 0.01
C LEU A 50 9.71 -6.39 1.49
N VAL A 51 8.61 -7.08 1.82
CA VAL A 51 8.21 -7.33 3.20
C VAL A 51 9.25 -8.21 3.90
N ALA A 52 9.72 -9.28 3.25
CA ALA A 52 10.76 -10.13 3.82
C ALA A 52 12.07 -9.35 4.06
N GLU A 53 12.51 -8.53 3.09
CA GLU A 53 13.69 -7.66 3.21
C GLU A 53 13.53 -6.64 4.35
N LEU A 54 12.36 -6.03 4.48
CA LEU A 54 12.06 -5.07 5.53
C LEU A 54 12.13 -5.71 6.92
N LEU A 55 11.48 -6.86 7.12
CA LEU A 55 11.45 -7.54 8.41
C LEU A 55 12.84 -8.07 8.80
N ALA A 56 13.53 -8.75 7.87
CA ALA A 56 14.87 -9.28 8.11
C ALA A 56 15.88 -8.21 8.48
N ARG A 57 15.82 -7.02 7.84
CA ARG A 57 16.69 -5.88 8.19
C ARG A 57 16.51 -5.34 9.60
N ASN A 58 15.35 -5.58 10.21
CA ASN A 58 15.04 -5.14 11.57
C ASN A 58 15.07 -6.32 12.57
N GLY A 59 15.54 -7.51 12.16
CA GLY A 59 15.55 -8.69 13.03
C GLY A 59 14.16 -9.20 13.40
N LEU A 60 13.12 -8.83 12.63
CA LEU A 60 11.73 -9.15 12.90
C LEU A 60 11.21 -10.30 12.03
N THR A 61 10.11 -10.87 12.47
CA THR A 61 9.29 -11.82 11.74
C THR A 61 7.88 -11.25 11.53
N ARG A 62 7.05 -11.96 10.76
CA ARG A 62 5.65 -11.56 10.58
C ARG A 62 4.83 -11.60 11.87
N ALA A 63 5.23 -12.42 12.84
CA ALA A 63 4.54 -12.55 14.12
C ALA A 63 4.72 -11.32 15.01
N ASP A 64 5.73 -10.50 14.75
CA ASP A 64 6.02 -9.27 15.48
C ASP A 64 5.20 -8.07 14.94
N ILE A 65 4.46 -8.24 13.84
CA ILE A 65 3.68 -7.18 13.20
C ILE A 65 2.22 -7.28 13.63
N ALA A 66 1.75 -6.27 14.35
CA ALA A 66 0.38 -6.17 14.85
C ALA A 66 -0.63 -5.83 13.75
N GLY A 67 -0.21 -5.12 12.68
CA GLY A 67 -1.13 -4.75 11.61
C GLY A 67 -0.47 -4.37 10.29
N TYR A 68 -1.25 -4.52 9.22
CA TYR A 68 -0.85 -4.15 7.87
C TYR A 68 -1.85 -3.15 7.30
N ALA A 69 -1.38 -2.01 6.79
CA ALA A 69 -2.22 -1.04 6.10
C ALA A 69 -1.80 -0.93 4.64
N SER A 70 -2.74 -1.11 3.72
CA SER A 70 -2.53 -0.93 2.29
C SER A 70 -3.19 0.36 1.82
N GLN A 71 -2.76 0.89 0.68
CA GLN A 71 -3.53 1.89 -0.06
C GLN A 71 -4.92 1.37 -0.52
N ASN A 72 -5.87 2.29 -0.71
CA ASN A 72 -7.28 2.01 -0.97
C ASN A 72 -7.56 1.96 -2.48
N LEU A 73 -7.02 0.96 -3.19
CA LEU A 73 -7.24 0.84 -4.64
C LEU A 73 -8.67 0.43 -5.00
N SER A 74 -9.09 -0.73 -4.51
CA SER A 74 -10.40 -1.33 -4.74
C SER A 74 -10.57 -2.54 -3.80
N ALA A 75 -11.80 -3.05 -3.67
CA ALA A 75 -12.04 -4.23 -2.84
C ALA A 75 -11.24 -5.45 -3.33
N GLY A 76 -11.14 -5.63 -4.66
CA GLY A 76 -10.31 -6.66 -5.27
C GLY A 76 -8.81 -6.40 -5.08
N GLY A 77 -8.38 -5.14 -5.10
CA GLY A 77 -6.99 -4.76 -4.83
C GLY A 77 -6.57 -5.06 -3.39
N LEU A 78 -7.42 -4.78 -2.41
CA LEU A 78 -7.16 -5.15 -1.00
C LEU A 78 -7.08 -6.67 -0.83
N ALA A 79 -8.03 -7.42 -1.40
CA ALA A 79 -8.01 -8.88 -1.36
C ALA A 79 -6.76 -9.47 -2.05
N PHE A 80 -6.34 -8.88 -3.17
CA PHE A 80 -5.12 -9.27 -3.86
C PHE A 80 -3.87 -9.07 -3.00
N VAL A 81 -3.78 -7.98 -2.23
CA VAL A 81 -2.65 -7.73 -1.31
C VAL A 81 -2.65 -8.76 -0.18
N GLU A 82 -3.81 -9.03 0.43
CA GLU A 82 -3.96 -10.04 1.48
C GLU A 82 -3.53 -11.42 0.99
N GLU A 83 -4.01 -11.86 -0.18
CA GLU A 83 -3.64 -13.15 -0.77
C GLU A 83 -2.16 -13.20 -1.18
N SER A 84 -1.64 -12.13 -1.76
CA SER A 84 -0.25 -12.07 -2.23
C SER A 84 0.76 -12.21 -1.10
N LEU A 85 0.42 -11.67 0.07
CA LEU A 85 1.29 -11.64 1.23
C LEU A 85 0.93 -12.66 2.29
N ASP A 86 -0.23 -13.32 2.20
CA ASP A 86 -0.79 -14.18 3.25
C ASP A 86 -0.88 -13.41 4.59
N ILE A 87 -1.62 -12.30 4.56
CA ILE A 87 -1.86 -11.39 5.68
C ILE A 87 -3.33 -10.97 5.74
N THR A 88 -3.74 -10.39 6.87
CA THR A 88 -5.00 -9.67 7.00
C THR A 88 -4.70 -8.18 7.09
N LEU A 89 -5.36 -7.36 6.28
CA LEU A 89 -5.23 -5.90 6.39
C LEU A 89 -6.07 -5.37 7.54
N LEU A 90 -5.65 -4.25 8.13
CA LEU A 90 -6.40 -3.56 9.17
C LEU A 90 -7.82 -3.22 8.68
N PRO A 91 -8.87 -3.41 9.51
CA PRO A 91 -10.26 -3.13 9.13
C PRO A 91 -10.48 -1.73 8.55
N SER A 92 -9.76 -0.74 9.10
CA SER A 92 -9.69 0.64 8.60
C SER A 92 -9.46 0.76 7.09
N CYS A 93 -8.70 -0.14 6.45
CA CYS A 93 -8.47 -0.11 5.00
C CYS A 93 -9.77 -0.31 4.21
N ARG A 94 -10.57 -1.30 4.59
CA ARG A 94 -11.83 -1.62 3.91
C ARG A 94 -12.88 -0.55 4.16
N ASP A 95 -12.94 -0.05 5.39
CA ASP A 95 -13.88 1.00 5.78
C ASP A 95 -13.59 2.33 5.08
N ASN A 96 -12.32 2.75 5.06
CA ASN A 96 -11.92 4.00 4.41
C ASN A 96 -12.05 3.92 2.90
N LEU A 97 -11.70 2.79 2.26
CA LEU A 97 -11.99 2.57 0.85
C LEU A 97 -13.48 2.75 0.55
N ARG A 98 -14.36 2.15 1.36
CA ARG A 98 -15.81 2.22 1.17
C ARG A 98 -16.35 3.64 1.34
N ALA A 99 -15.83 4.38 2.31
CA ALA A 99 -16.33 5.71 2.67
C ALA A 99 -15.75 6.82 1.79
N LEU A 100 -14.49 6.70 1.38
CA LEU A 100 -13.70 7.81 0.83
C LEU A 100 -13.07 7.49 -0.53
N GLY A 101 -13.06 6.22 -0.96
CA GLY A 101 -12.41 5.79 -2.19
C GLY A 101 -10.88 5.83 -2.09
N HIS A 102 -10.22 5.95 -3.25
CA HIS A 102 -8.78 6.06 -3.35
C HIS A 102 -8.35 7.53 -3.20
N LEU A 103 -7.55 7.86 -2.19
CA LEU A 103 -7.04 9.21 -1.93
C LEU A 103 -5.56 9.36 -2.33
N GLY A 104 -5.07 8.49 -3.21
CA GLY A 104 -3.68 8.46 -3.63
C GLY A 104 -2.75 8.01 -2.50
N ALA A 105 -1.57 8.63 -2.43
CA ALA A 105 -0.51 8.25 -1.50
C ALA A 105 -0.85 8.43 0.00
N ASN A 106 -1.94 9.14 0.31
CA ASN A 106 -2.36 9.38 1.69
C ASN A 106 -3.11 8.19 2.31
N ASP A 107 -3.56 7.23 1.51
CA ASP A 107 -4.40 6.14 1.99
C ASP A 107 -3.76 5.35 3.14
N THR A 108 -2.47 5.00 3.04
CA THR A 108 -1.82 4.20 4.09
C THR A 108 -1.72 4.95 5.41
N PHE A 109 -1.53 6.27 5.37
CA PHE A 109 -1.48 7.10 6.58
C PHE A 109 -2.87 7.32 7.16
N LEU A 110 -3.89 7.51 6.31
CA LEU A 110 -5.28 7.61 6.75
C LEU A 110 -5.74 6.32 7.42
N ASN A 111 -5.42 5.17 6.81
CA ASN A 111 -5.76 3.85 7.36
C ASN A 111 -5.06 3.62 8.70
N LEU A 112 -3.77 3.94 8.81
CA LEU A 112 -3.05 3.89 10.09
C LEU A 112 -3.68 4.82 11.14
N SER A 113 -3.96 6.07 10.79
CA SER A 113 -4.58 7.04 11.71
C SER A 113 -5.94 6.54 12.20
N THR A 114 -6.75 5.99 11.30
CA THR A 114 -8.06 5.43 11.63
C THR A 114 -7.93 4.23 12.56
N ALA A 115 -6.95 3.35 12.30
CA ALA A 115 -6.65 2.20 13.15
C ALA A 115 -6.25 2.63 14.56
N LEU A 116 -5.41 3.66 14.70
CA LEU A 116 -5.00 4.23 15.98
C LEU A 116 -6.19 4.84 16.74
N ASP A 117 -6.99 5.67 16.07
CA ASP A 117 -8.17 6.32 16.68
C ASP A 117 -9.19 5.29 17.19
N ARG A 118 -9.30 4.15 16.49
CA ARG A 118 -10.18 3.04 16.85
C ARG A 118 -9.57 2.02 17.79
N LYS A 119 -8.30 2.19 18.18
CA LYS A 119 -7.54 1.23 19.00
C LYS A 119 -7.46 -0.16 18.38
N GLU A 120 -7.43 -0.23 17.04
CA GLU A 120 -7.07 -1.44 16.28
C GLU A 120 -5.58 -1.79 16.47
N LEU A 121 -4.78 -0.81 16.86
CA LEU A 121 -3.38 -0.93 17.28
C LEU A 121 -3.20 -0.28 18.67
N ALA A 122 -2.39 -0.90 19.52
CA ALA A 122 -1.94 -0.36 20.80
C ALA A 122 -0.68 0.50 20.64
N GLU A 123 -0.22 1.15 21.70
CA GLU A 123 1.09 1.83 21.75
C GLU A 123 2.22 0.79 21.80
N GLY A 124 3.31 1.04 21.05
CA GLY A 124 4.45 0.13 20.89
C GLY A 124 4.23 -0.97 19.84
N ASP A 125 3.04 -1.07 19.27
CA ASP A 125 2.75 -2.02 18.19
C ASP A 125 3.53 -1.66 16.92
N LEU A 126 3.98 -2.69 16.21
CA LEU A 126 4.59 -2.54 14.91
C LEU A 126 3.55 -2.74 13.81
N ALA A 127 3.51 -1.80 12.86
CA ALA A 127 2.66 -1.89 11.68
C ALA A 127 3.46 -1.74 10.39
N VAL A 128 3.02 -2.42 9.33
CA VAL A 128 3.62 -2.31 7.99
C VAL A 128 2.66 -1.59 7.05
N LEU A 129 3.11 -0.47 6.49
CA LEU A 129 2.39 0.27 5.46
C LEU A 129 2.84 -0.19 4.07
N ILE A 130 1.89 -0.51 3.19
CA ILE A 130 2.11 -1.10 1.87
C ILE A 130 1.55 -0.17 0.80
N ASN A 131 2.42 0.28 -0.11
CA ASN A 131 2.04 1.09 -1.26
C ASN A 131 2.45 0.40 -2.56
N VAL A 132 1.56 0.43 -3.56
CA VAL A 132 1.84 -0.07 -4.90
C VAL A 132 1.39 0.96 -5.95
N SER A 133 2.01 0.97 -7.11
CA SER A 133 1.67 1.95 -8.15
C SER A 133 1.50 1.25 -9.49
N PRO A 134 0.56 1.72 -10.35
CA PRO A 134 0.43 1.23 -11.71
C PRO A 134 1.68 1.44 -12.57
N VAL A 135 2.66 2.24 -12.12
CA VAL A 135 3.94 2.45 -12.82
C VAL A 135 5.04 1.45 -12.41
N ALA A 136 4.67 0.32 -11.79
CA ALA A 136 5.59 -0.66 -11.22
C ALA A 136 6.55 -0.05 -10.20
N ALA A 137 5.98 0.67 -9.24
CA ALA A 137 6.66 1.14 -8.03
C ALA A 137 5.98 0.54 -6.80
N TRP A 138 6.80 0.09 -5.85
CA TRP A 138 6.36 -0.56 -4.62
C TRP A 138 7.16 -0.04 -3.45
N SER A 139 6.51 0.20 -2.32
CA SER A 139 7.18 0.56 -1.08
C SER A 139 6.50 -0.07 0.13
N VAL A 140 7.33 -0.42 1.11
CA VAL A 140 6.91 -0.92 2.41
C VAL A 140 7.61 -0.17 3.53
N LEU A 141 6.83 0.31 4.49
CA LEU A 141 7.32 1.08 5.62
C LEU A 141 6.92 0.38 6.93
N LEU A 142 7.91 0.11 7.77
CA LEU A 142 7.69 -0.30 9.15
C LEU A 142 7.53 0.95 10.02
N VAL A 143 6.51 0.96 10.87
CA VAL A 143 6.26 2.01 11.87
C VAL A 143 6.03 1.37 13.23
N GLU A 144 6.50 2.02 14.28
CA GLU A 144 6.13 1.76 15.67
C GLU A 144 5.09 2.80 16.09
N THR A 145 4.01 2.37 16.71
CA THR A 145 2.95 3.26 17.20
C THR A 145 3.33 3.85 18.56
N GLY A 146 2.92 5.09 18.81
CA GLY A 146 3.19 5.76 20.09
C GLY A 146 3.98 7.05 19.96
N PRO A 147 4.29 7.72 21.09
CA PRO A 147 5.13 8.90 21.10
C PRO A 147 6.55 8.57 20.63
N PRO A 148 7.29 9.53 20.02
CA PRO A 148 8.65 9.30 19.56
C PRO A 148 9.56 8.89 20.72
N SER A 149 10.01 7.63 20.72
CA SER A 149 10.94 7.07 21.70
C SER A 149 12.38 7.42 21.34
N GLY A 150 12.79 8.68 21.54
CA GLY A 150 14.20 9.11 21.45
C GLY A 150 14.90 8.83 20.10
N PRO A 151 16.23 9.02 20.00
CA PRO A 151 16.92 8.82 18.73
C PRO A 151 17.14 7.32 18.45
N GLY A 152 16.23 6.70 17.68
CA GLY A 152 16.47 5.44 16.98
C GLY A 152 15.57 4.22 17.27
N SER A 153 14.34 4.37 17.78
CA SER A 153 13.52 3.16 18.07
C SER A 153 13.00 2.47 16.81
N ILE A 154 13.66 1.35 16.49
CA ILE A 154 13.10 -0.01 16.38
C ILE A 154 14.19 -0.87 17.05
N ALA A 155 13.85 -1.70 18.04
CA ALA A 155 14.82 -2.38 18.92
C ALA A 155 15.90 -3.21 18.19
#